data_AF-A0A7K0PKW6-F1
#
_entry.id   AF-A0A7K0PKW6-F1
#
_cell.length_a   1.000
_cell.length_b   1.000
_cell.length_c   1.000
_cell.angle_alpha   90.00
_cell.angle_beta   90.00
_cell.angle_gamma   90.00
#
_symmetry.space_group_name_H-M   'P 1'
#
loop_
_entity.id
_entity.type
_entity.pdbx_description
1 polymer ?
#
loop_
_entity_poly.entity_id
_entity_poly.type
_entity_poly.pdbx_seq_one_letter_code
_entity_poly.pdbx_strand_id
1 'polypeptide(L)'
;MTPTDVTAAPVVHDPRRQGPGPGARVRAARVAGDLSREGLAARIGSSARTIRRIEDDQRQATPAELRSIAAACGAPEWFLSHGWQGWELVGDR
;
A
#
# COMPACT_ATOMS: atom_id res chain seq x y z
N MET A 1 24.13 -28.98 29.99
CA MET A 1 23.49 -27.72 29.57
C MET A 1 23.87 -27.49 28.11
N THR A 2 22.99 -27.82 27.18
CA THR A 2 23.15 -27.52 25.75
C THR A 2 22.36 -26.27 25.43
N PRO A 3 22.92 -25.28 24.71
CA PRO A 3 22.13 -24.17 24.21
C PRO A 3 21.20 -24.68 23.11
N THR A 4 19.91 -24.39 23.25
CA THR A 4 18.89 -24.65 22.23
C THR A 4 19.12 -23.71 21.05
N ASP A 5 19.52 -24.28 19.92
CA ASP A 5 19.54 -23.61 18.63
C ASP A 5 18.10 -23.25 18.26
N VAL A 6 17.75 -21.96 18.37
CA VAL A 6 16.54 -21.41 17.78
C VAL A 6 16.79 -21.23 16.29
N THR A 7 16.64 -22.33 15.55
CA THR A 7 16.59 -22.31 14.09
C THR A 7 15.37 -21.47 13.67
N ALA A 8 15.59 -20.17 13.46
CA ALA A 8 14.66 -19.34 12.71
C ALA A 8 14.57 -19.93 11.29
N ALA A 9 13.40 -20.45 10.92
CA ALA A 9 13.14 -20.93 9.57
C ALA A 9 13.57 -19.86 8.54
N PRO A 10 14.17 -20.25 7.41
CA PRO A 10 14.58 -19.29 6.40
C PRO A 10 13.34 -18.53 5.94
N VAL A 11 13.36 -17.22 6.14
CA VAL A 11 12.34 -16.32 5.60
C VAL A 11 12.50 -16.38 4.08
N VAL A 12 11.76 -17.29 3.45
CA VAL A 12 11.67 -17.42 2.00
C VAL A 12 11.05 -16.15 1.45
N HIS A 13 11.93 -15.23 1.05
CA HIS A 13 11.57 -13.96 0.44
C HIS A 13 11.15 -14.22 -1.02
N ASP A 14 9.93 -14.74 -1.23
CA ASP A 14 9.37 -14.86 -2.59
C ASP A 14 8.85 -13.47 -3.03
N PRO A 15 9.50 -12.81 -4.00
CA PRO A 15 9.10 -11.49 -4.47
C PRO A 15 7.74 -11.49 -5.19
N ARG A 16 7.20 -12.66 -5.56
CA ARG A 16 5.85 -12.81 -6.12
C ARG A 16 4.77 -12.89 -5.03
N ARG A 17 5.19 -13.15 -3.78
CA ARG A 17 4.31 -13.29 -2.61
C ARG A 17 4.12 -11.96 -1.87
N GLN A 18 5.00 -11.00 -2.10
CA GLN A 18 4.76 -9.60 -1.74
C GLN A 18 4.06 -8.94 -2.92
N GLY A 19 2.82 -8.51 -2.72
CA GLY A 19 2.19 -7.63 -3.72
C GLY A 19 3.07 -6.40 -3.96
N PRO A 20 2.81 -5.63 -5.04
CA PRO A 20 3.53 -4.38 -5.29
C PRO A 20 3.66 -3.54 -4.01
N GLY A 21 4.81 -2.87 -3.85
CA GLY A 21 5.12 -2.04 -2.69
C GLY A 21 4.04 -0.98 -2.40
N PRO A 22 4.00 -0.39 -1.20
CA PRO A 22 2.96 0.57 -0.79
C PRO A 22 2.71 1.68 -1.83
N GLY A 23 3.77 2.27 -2.39
CA GLY A 23 3.68 3.28 -3.44
C GLY A 23 3.05 2.75 -4.72
N ALA A 24 3.42 1.54 -5.14
CA ALA A 24 2.83 0.91 -6.31
C ALA A 24 1.33 0.58 -6.11
N ARG A 25 0.87 0.31 -4.88
CA ARG A 25 -0.57 0.16 -4.58
C ARG A 25 -1.32 1.47 -4.66
N VAL A 26 -0.74 2.56 -4.14
CA VAL A 26 -1.29 3.91 -4.29
C VAL A 26 -1.41 4.28 -5.77
N ARG A 27 -0.38 3.99 -6.58
CA ARG A 27 -0.42 4.19 -8.02
C ARG A 27 -1.53 3.37 -8.70
N ALA A 28 -1.66 2.10 -8.34
CA ALA A 28 -2.69 1.22 -8.89
C ALA A 28 -4.10 1.75 -8.57
N ALA A 29 -4.36 2.14 -7.31
CA ALA A 29 -5.63 2.72 -6.89
C ALA A 29 -5.94 4.02 -7.66
N ARG A 30 -4.94 4.90 -7.81
CA ARG A 30 -5.12 6.16 -8.55
C ARG A 30 -5.47 5.93 -10.01
N VAL A 31 -4.76 5.02 -10.68
CA VAL A 31 -5.01 4.70 -12.09
C VAL A 31 -6.37 4.02 -12.27
N ALA A 32 -6.75 3.11 -11.38
CA ALA A 32 -8.06 2.47 -11.40
C ALA A 32 -9.21 3.47 -11.18
N GLY A 33 -8.97 4.51 -10.36
CA GLY A 33 -9.90 5.62 -10.16
C GLY A 33 -9.88 6.70 -11.25
N ASP A 34 -9.13 6.49 -12.34
CA ASP A 34 -8.95 7.43 -13.47
C ASP A 34 -8.51 8.85 -13.04
N LEU A 35 -7.59 8.91 -12.07
CA LEU A 35 -7.06 10.18 -11.56
C LEU A 35 -5.65 10.45 -12.07
N SER A 36 -5.38 11.68 -12.49
CA SER A 36 -4.00 12.17 -12.57
C SER A 36 -3.42 12.37 -11.16
N ARG A 37 -2.11 12.55 -11.03
CA ARG A 37 -1.48 12.86 -9.74
C ARG A 37 -1.98 14.20 -9.19
N GLU A 38 -2.18 15.16 -10.07
CA GLU A 38 -2.75 16.47 -9.79
C GLU A 38 -4.20 16.35 -9.34
N GLY A 39 -5.01 15.52 -10.02
CA GLY A 39 -6.40 15.27 -9.65
C GLY A 39 -6.54 14.63 -8.27
N LEU A 40 -5.73 13.61 -7.97
CA LEU A 40 -5.69 13.03 -6.63
C LEU A 40 -5.22 14.04 -5.59
N ALA A 41 -4.13 14.77 -5.87
CA ALA A 41 -3.60 15.77 -4.96
C ALA A 41 -4.63 16.85 -4.61
N ALA A 42 -5.37 17.36 -5.61
CA ALA A 42 -6.42 18.34 -5.41
C ALA A 42 -7.56 17.80 -4.53
N ARG A 43 -7.95 16.53 -4.71
CA ARG A 43 -9.02 15.89 -3.90
C ARG A 43 -8.66 15.75 -2.43
N ILE A 44 -7.39 15.49 -2.11
CA ILE A 44 -6.96 15.21 -0.73
C ILE A 44 -6.19 16.38 -0.08
N GLY A 45 -6.15 17.55 -0.72
CA GLY A 45 -5.44 18.73 -0.19
C GLY A 45 -3.92 18.53 -0.10
N SER A 46 -3.32 17.84 -1.07
CA SER A 46 -1.88 17.57 -1.15
C SER A 46 -1.25 18.17 -2.40
N SER A 47 0.03 17.86 -2.66
CA SER A 47 0.72 18.26 -3.90
C SER A 47 0.98 17.06 -4.80
N ALA A 48 0.96 17.25 -6.13
CA ALA A 48 1.30 16.21 -7.09
C ALA A 48 2.73 15.65 -6.86
N ARG A 49 3.65 16.49 -6.36
CA ARG A 49 4.99 16.08 -5.94
C ARG A 49 4.95 15.11 -4.76
N THR A 50 4.10 15.37 -3.76
CA THR A 50 3.90 14.46 -2.62
C THR A 50 3.35 13.12 -3.11
N ILE A 51 2.32 13.14 -3.97
CA ILE A 51 1.76 11.91 -4.57
C ILE A 51 2.85 11.12 -5.29
N ARG A 52 3.64 11.77 -6.16
CA ARG A 52 4.74 11.12 -6.87
C ARG A 52 5.73 10.45 -5.92
N ARG A 53 6.15 11.16 -4.85
CA ARG A 53 7.09 10.60 -3.87
C ARG A 53 6.51 9.41 -3.11
N ILE A 54 5.20 9.39 -2.87
CA ILE A 54 4.52 8.22 -2.29
C ILE A 54 4.54 7.07 -3.29
N GLU A 55 4.13 7.32 -4.54
CA GLU A 55 4.08 6.29 -5.59
C GLU A 55 5.44 5.67 -5.91
N ASP A 56 6.50 6.47 -5.84
CA ASP A 56 7.89 6.05 -6.08
C ASP A 56 8.56 5.46 -4.81
N ASP A 57 7.80 5.24 -3.73
CA ASP A 57 8.28 4.77 -2.41
C ASP A 57 9.39 5.66 -1.78
N GLN A 58 9.53 6.90 -2.24
CA GLN A 58 10.46 7.92 -1.70
C GLN A 58 9.92 8.61 -0.43
N ARG A 59 8.68 8.33 -0.07
CA ARG A 59 8.02 8.78 1.16
C ARG A 59 6.92 7.79 1.53
N GLN A 60 6.92 7.31 2.76
CA GLN A 60 5.80 6.53 3.27
C GLN A 60 4.59 7.43 3.54
N ALA A 61 3.42 7.01 3.07
CA ALA A 61 2.16 7.66 3.41
C ALA A 61 1.74 7.27 4.84
N THR A 62 1.20 8.23 5.58
CA THR A 62 0.62 7.96 6.89
C THR A 62 -0.70 7.18 6.76
N PRO A 63 -1.19 6.52 7.82
CA PRO A 63 -2.49 5.85 7.77
C PRO A 63 -3.65 6.79 7.39
N ALA A 64 -3.62 8.05 7.83
CA ALA A 64 -4.65 9.04 7.47
C ALA A 64 -4.60 9.42 5.98
N GLU A 65 -3.39 9.53 5.42
CA GLU A 65 -3.22 9.77 3.98
C GLU A 65 -3.69 8.57 3.17
N LEU A 66 -3.37 7.34 3.60
CA LEU A 66 -3.84 6.12 2.93
C LEU A 66 -5.37 6.04 2.89
N ARG A 67 -6.06 6.36 4.00
CA ARG A 67 -7.53 6.44 4.00
C ARG A 67 -8.07 7.50 3.06
N SER A 68 -7.46 8.69 3.04
CA SER A 68 -7.86 9.78 2.15
C SER A 68 -7.65 9.42 0.68
N ILE A 69 -6.54 8.75 0.36
CA ILE A 69 -6.24 8.24 -0.99
C ILE A 69 -7.23 7.14 -1.38
N ALA A 70 -7.51 6.19 -0.49
CA ALA A 70 -8.49 5.12 -0.73
C ALA A 70 -9.86 5.71 -1.08
N ALA A 71 -10.37 6.61 -0.24
CA ALA A 71 -11.65 7.27 -0.46
C ALA A 71 -11.67 8.08 -1.78
N ALA A 72 -10.62 8.85 -2.07
CA ALA A 72 -10.54 9.68 -3.27
C ALA A 72 -10.48 8.85 -4.57
N CYS A 73 -9.86 7.66 -4.51
CA CYS A 73 -9.71 6.75 -5.64
C CYS A 73 -10.83 5.70 -5.75
N GLY A 74 -11.75 5.64 -4.79
CA GLY A 74 -12.76 4.57 -4.72
C GLY A 74 -12.17 3.18 -4.45
N ALA A 75 -10.97 3.13 -3.85
CA ALA A 75 -10.30 1.88 -3.51
C ALA A 75 -10.59 1.48 -2.05
N PRO A 76 -10.66 0.17 -1.73
CA PRO A 76 -10.79 -0.26 -0.35
C PRO A 76 -9.55 0.08 0.48
N GLU A 77 -9.74 0.52 1.74
CA GLU A 77 -8.62 0.88 2.62
C GLU A 77 -7.66 -0.29 2.87
N TRP A 78 -8.19 -1.51 3.00
CA TRP A 78 -7.39 -2.72 3.20
C TRP A 78 -6.43 -2.97 2.05
N PHE A 79 -6.79 -2.58 0.82
CA PHE A 79 -5.95 -2.79 -0.37
C PHE A 79 -4.69 -1.92 -0.29
N LEU A 80 -4.80 -0.67 0.13
CA LEU A 80 -3.62 0.20 0.24
C LEU A 80 -2.69 -0.26 1.37
N SER A 81 -3.24 -0.77 2.47
CA SER A 81 -2.47 -1.24 3.62
C SER A 81 -1.81 -2.61 3.38
N HIS A 82 -2.55 -3.58 2.84
CA HIS A 82 -2.13 -4.99 2.78
C HIS A 82 -1.98 -5.54 1.35
N GLY A 83 -2.34 -4.78 0.32
CA GLY A 83 -2.36 -5.26 -1.05
C GLY A 83 -3.39 -6.34 -1.30
N TRP A 84 -3.16 -7.12 -2.36
CA TRP A 84 -4.02 -8.24 -2.76
C TRP A 84 -4.02 -9.41 -1.77
N GLN A 85 -3.30 -9.35 -0.65
CA GLN A 85 -3.46 -10.31 0.45
C GLN A 85 -4.55 -9.88 1.45
N GLY A 86 -4.97 -8.62 1.43
CA GLY A 86 -5.94 -8.10 2.41
C GLY A 86 -7.38 -8.60 2.22
N TRP A 87 -7.73 -9.18 1.06
CA TRP A 87 -9.07 -9.75 0.85
C TRP A 87 -9.33 -10.95 1.78
N GLU A 88 -8.29 -11.71 2.13
CA GLU A 88 -8.36 -12.82 3.09
C GLU A 88 -8.69 -12.34 4.51
N LEU A 89 -8.34 -11.09 4.84
CA LEU A 89 -8.62 -10.48 6.15
C LEU A 89 -10.04 -9.90 6.27
N VAL A 90 -10.75 -9.73 5.14
CA VAL A 90 -12.10 -9.13 5.09
C VAL A 90 -13.17 -10.15 4.70
N GLY A 91 -12.79 -11.26 4.07
CA GLY A 91 -13.71 -12.28 3.53
C GLY A 91 -14.31 -13.27 4.54
N ASP A 92 -14.01 -13.16 5.84
CA ASP A 92 -14.53 -14.05 6.90
C ASP A 92 -15.42 -13.29 7.91
N ARG A 93 -16.45 -12.60 7.41
CA ARG A 93 -17.53 -12.03 8.23
C ARG A 93 -18.89 -12.11 7.54
#